data_AF-A0A2W6S5C3-F1
#
_entry.id   AF-A0A2W6S5C3-F1
#
_cell.length_a   1.000
_cell.length_b   1.000
_cell.length_c   1.000
_cell.angle_alpha   90.00
_cell.angle_beta   90.00
_cell.angle_gamma   90.00
#
_symmetry.space_group_name_H-M   'P 1'
#
loop_
_entity.id
_entity.type
_entity.pdbx_description
1 polymer ?
#
loop_
_entity_poly.entity_id
_entity_poly.type
_entity_poly.pdbx_seq_one_letter_code
_entity_poly.pdbx_strand_id
1 'polypeptide(L)'
;PLTHHSARGKVHRNAGNFTRGSQLLTHEMLMWFSGAKLPFILWFFAFLAAWFIILSLKLDEHGFQLVCMKLYAMLWDWVGLDPAKRVNVTLPNGEIHRTIMAVVQYMPEVQRAWSVAVRGLLGAILVSVFLTIPLTIWFVDISRRRGRSILQERHERGAMLVERELLLAEVSQHNQAAFEKEARECLPDLSPRQVLQLPFAARKAAGIHHPYILAGIPFPHRMEQSHTMLVGTTGSGKTTELRSLVKQMRERQDSAVIFDLTGAYVEAFYDPERDTILNPMDRRCPAWSIFSDCCTHSEFTAAAAALIPSDGGSSEPFWALAARTLFIEMCVRLQERGETTNLALSEHLMTADLKRVHRYLQNTIADPLTAPEAARMAESIRAVFNTNAQVLRFLPDEGPRFSIREWITGEKKPGSILFITSNYVDMPMNRALLTLWMDLAINRLMTMPRTRSLRTWFMFDELGALHRLPAIENGLQTARAFGGAMILGIHSFEKLVEVYGEQG
;
A
#
# COMPACT_ATOMS: atom_id res chain seq x y z
N PRO A 1 -11.48 24.30 0.31
CA PRO A 1 -10.65 23.15 -0.15
C PRO A 1 -9.40 23.02 0.74
N LEU A 2 -9.38 21.98 1.58
CA LEU A 2 -8.26 21.69 2.47
C LEU A 2 -7.06 21.27 1.62
N THR A 3 -6.02 22.10 1.58
CA THR A 3 -4.77 21.81 0.88
C THR A 3 -3.91 20.90 1.75
N HIS A 4 -3.78 19.63 1.38
CA HIS A 4 -2.89 18.68 2.03
C HIS A 4 -1.43 19.09 1.78
N HIS A 5 -0.73 19.57 2.80
CA HIS A 5 0.72 19.76 2.75
C HIS A 5 1.43 18.47 3.16
N SER A 6 2.19 17.87 2.24
CA SER A 6 2.99 16.64 2.40
C SER A 6 4.22 16.79 3.31
N ALA A 7 4.36 17.90 4.04
CA ALA A 7 5.51 18.11 4.89
C ALA A 7 5.41 17.28 6.18
N ARG A 8 6.35 16.35 6.38
CA ARG A 8 6.61 15.70 7.68
C ARG A 8 7.03 16.77 8.72
N GLY A 9 6.05 17.43 9.33
CA GLY A 9 6.25 18.38 10.41
C GLY A 9 6.48 17.69 11.76
N LYS A 10 7.13 18.39 12.70
CA LYS A 10 7.25 17.95 14.11
C LYS A 10 5.86 17.71 14.73
N VAL A 11 5.76 16.61 15.47
CA VAL A 11 4.56 16.19 16.20
C VAL A 11 4.18 17.25 17.24
N HIS A 12 3.02 17.88 17.07
CA HIS A 12 2.37 18.64 18.12
C HIS A 12 1.20 17.80 18.64
N ARG A 13 1.36 17.21 19.83
CA ARG A 13 0.26 16.53 20.52
C ARG A 13 -0.85 17.54 20.80
N ASN A 14 -1.97 17.43 20.08
CA ASN A 14 -3.20 18.10 20.48
C ASN A 14 -3.72 17.43 21.75
N ALA A 15 -3.77 18.18 22.84
CA ALA A 15 -4.46 17.78 24.06
C ALA A 15 -5.96 18.06 23.87
N GLY A 16 -6.78 17.01 23.73
CA GLY A 16 -8.23 17.09 23.93
C GLY A 16 -9.10 16.47 22.84
N ASN A 17 -9.92 15.51 23.27
CA ASN A 17 -11.13 14.88 22.71
C ASN A 17 -11.58 15.18 21.28
N PHE A 18 -11.77 14.10 20.51
CA PHE A 18 -12.52 14.01 19.26
C PHE A 18 -13.96 14.51 19.42
N THR A 19 -14.42 15.42 18.56
CA THR A 19 -15.82 15.88 18.50
C THR A 19 -16.62 15.08 17.47
N ARG A 20 -17.77 14.51 17.87
CA ARG A 20 -18.77 13.89 16.98
C ARG A 20 -19.78 14.94 16.48
N GLY A 21 -20.26 14.77 15.25
CA GLY A 21 -20.97 15.80 14.46
C GLY A 21 -22.30 16.37 14.98
N SER A 22 -22.87 15.90 16.09
CA SER A 22 -24.13 16.45 16.65
C SER A 22 -23.93 17.61 17.64
N GLN A 23 -22.69 18.00 17.95
CA GLN A 23 -22.37 19.04 18.94
C GLN A 23 -21.98 20.40 18.34
N LEU A 24 -22.10 20.57 17.02
CA LEU A 24 -21.48 21.69 16.30
C LEU A 24 -21.99 23.06 16.74
N LEU A 25 -23.30 23.28 16.89
CA LEU A 25 -23.84 24.60 17.25
C LEU A 25 -23.46 25.06 18.66
N THR A 26 -23.60 24.17 19.65
CA THR A 26 -23.25 24.48 21.05
C THR A 26 -21.75 24.66 21.21
N HIS A 27 -20.95 23.85 20.51
CA HIS A 27 -19.50 23.94 20.54
C HIS A 27 -18.99 25.18 19.78
N GLU A 28 -19.63 25.57 18.67
CA GLU A 28 -19.34 26.82 17.94
C GLU A 28 -19.66 28.05 18.80
N MET A 29 -20.82 28.09 19.45
CA MET A 29 -21.15 29.17 20.39
C MET A 29 -20.16 29.23 21.56
N LEU A 30 -19.82 28.09 22.17
CA LEU A 30 -18.85 28.04 23.28
C LEU A 30 -17.44 28.45 22.84
N MET A 31 -17.00 28.05 21.64
CA MET A 31 -15.72 28.48 21.08
C MET A 31 -15.72 29.98 20.75
N TRP A 32 -16.82 30.52 20.24
CA TRP A 32 -16.97 31.95 20.00
C TRP A 32 -16.91 32.75 21.30
N PHE A 33 -17.66 32.33 22.33
CA PHE A 33 -17.61 32.96 23.65
C PHE A 33 -16.22 32.83 24.29
N SER A 34 -15.54 31.70 24.14
CA SER A 34 -14.17 31.52 24.64
C SER A 34 -13.17 32.48 23.99
N GLY A 35 -13.30 32.70 22.67
CA GLY A 35 -12.49 33.68 21.93
C GLY A 35 -12.84 35.14 22.27
N ALA A 36 -14.11 35.45 22.48
CA ALA A 36 -14.56 36.82 22.77
C ALA A 36 -14.37 37.23 24.24
N LYS A 37 -14.33 36.27 25.17
CA LYS A 37 -14.24 36.52 26.62
C LYS A 37 -13.06 37.39 27.01
N LEU A 38 -11.88 37.15 26.44
CA LEU A 38 -10.66 37.87 26.81
C LEU A 38 -10.69 39.36 26.40
N PRO A 39 -11.07 39.72 25.15
CA PRO A 39 -11.37 41.11 24.77
C PRO A 39 -12.38 41.82 25.67
N PHE A 40 -13.49 41.15 26.02
CA PHE A 40 -14.53 41.76 26.86
C PHE A 40 -14.03 42.02 28.29
N ILE A 41 -13.33 41.06 28.89
CA ILE A 41 -12.73 41.23 30.22
C ILE A 41 -11.73 42.39 30.22
N LEU A 42 -10.87 42.47 29.21
CA LEU A 42 -9.87 43.51 29.11
C LEU A 42 -10.49 44.89 28.92
N TRP A 43 -11.55 45.01 28.10
CA TRP A 43 -12.32 46.23 27.97
C TRP A 43 -12.99 46.65 29.28
N PHE A 44 -13.60 45.71 30.00
CA PHE A 44 -14.26 45.99 31.27
C PHE A 44 -13.28 46.55 32.32
N PHE A 45 -12.10 45.93 32.47
CA PHE A 45 -11.10 46.44 33.41
C PHE A 45 -10.45 47.75 32.96
N ALA A 46 -10.20 47.94 31.66
CA ALA A 46 -9.72 49.21 31.12
C ALA A 46 -10.73 50.34 31.33
N PHE A 47 -12.03 50.04 31.16
CA PHE A 47 -13.13 50.95 31.46
C PHE A 47 -13.18 51.32 32.94
N LEU A 48 -13.14 50.34 33.84
CA LEU A 48 -13.15 50.60 35.28
C LEU A 48 -11.95 51.45 35.72
N ALA A 49 -10.76 51.17 35.20
CA ALA A 49 -9.56 51.94 35.49
C ALA A 49 -9.68 53.39 34.98
N ALA A 50 -10.10 53.57 33.72
CA ALA A 50 -10.31 54.89 33.14
C ALA A 50 -11.38 55.70 33.90
N TRP A 51 -12.47 55.03 34.29
CA TRP A 51 -13.56 55.61 35.08
C TRP A 51 -13.08 56.07 36.45
N PHE A 52 -12.34 55.21 37.16
CA PHE A 52 -11.78 55.53 38.47
C PHE A 52 -10.82 56.73 38.40
N ILE A 53 -9.91 56.74 37.41
CA ILE A 53 -8.94 57.83 37.22
C ILE A 53 -9.67 59.15 36.90
N ILE A 54 -10.65 59.12 35.99
CA ILE A 54 -11.38 60.33 35.59
C ILE A 54 -12.18 60.91 36.76
N LEU A 55 -12.85 60.05 37.55
CA LEU A 55 -13.57 60.50 38.73
C LEU A 55 -12.62 61.06 39.79
N SER A 56 -11.51 60.37 40.08
CA SER A 56 -10.54 60.82 41.10
C SER A 56 -9.85 62.14 40.75
N LEU A 57 -9.73 62.49 39.47
CA LEU A 57 -9.11 63.74 39.03
C LEU A 57 -10.11 64.90 38.90
N LYS A 58 -11.40 64.61 38.69
CA LYS A 58 -12.44 65.64 38.41
C LYS A 58 -13.39 65.90 39.56
N LEU A 59 -13.52 64.99 40.52
CA LEU A 59 -14.36 65.12 41.69
C LEU A 59 -13.48 65.07 42.94
N ASP A 60 -13.67 66.06 43.80
CA ASP A 60 -13.21 66.05 45.18
C ASP A 60 -14.08 65.10 46.03
N GLU A 61 -13.64 64.83 47.27
CA GLU A 61 -14.33 63.92 48.19
C GLU A 61 -15.80 64.31 48.40
N HIS A 62 -16.08 65.61 48.51
CA HIS A 62 -17.43 66.14 48.64
C HIS A 62 -18.24 66.05 47.33
N GLY A 63 -17.62 66.25 46.17
CA GLY A 63 -18.24 66.03 44.86
C GLY A 63 -18.67 64.59 44.63
N PHE A 64 -17.84 63.61 45.06
CA PHE A 64 -18.21 62.20 45.01
C PHE A 64 -19.42 61.90 45.92
N GLN A 65 -19.42 62.46 47.13
CA GLN A 65 -20.54 62.32 48.07
C GLN A 65 -21.85 62.89 47.49
N LEU A 66 -21.79 64.00 46.76
CA LEU A 66 -22.95 64.59 46.08
C LEU A 66 -23.50 63.69 44.97
N VAL A 67 -22.63 63.01 44.21
CA VAL A 67 -23.05 62.03 43.18
C VAL A 67 -23.71 60.82 43.84
N CYS A 68 -23.13 60.29 44.93
CA CYS A 68 -23.72 59.19 45.70
C CYS A 68 -25.07 59.59 46.30
N MET A 69 -25.18 60.81 46.82
CA MET A 69 -26.41 61.34 47.38
C MET A 69 -27.50 61.50 46.32
N LYS A 70 -27.13 61.83 45.07
CA LYS A 70 -28.07 61.83 43.94
C LYS A 70 -28.56 60.44 43.58
N LEU A 71 -27.65 59.46 43.47
CA LEU A 71 -28.02 58.06 43.21
C LEU A 71 -28.91 57.51 44.32
N TYR A 72 -28.59 57.85 45.57
CA TYR A 72 -29.40 57.49 46.73
C TYR A 72 -30.79 58.13 46.67
N ALA A 73 -30.90 59.42 46.34
CA ALA A 73 -32.17 60.10 46.18
C ALA A 73 -33.00 59.56 44.99
N MET A 74 -32.35 59.16 43.89
CA MET A 74 -33.02 58.51 42.75
C MET A 74 -33.56 57.14 43.13
N LEU A 75 -32.77 56.34 43.85
CA LEU A 75 -33.21 55.05 44.36
C LEU A 75 -34.33 55.21 45.39
N TRP A 76 -34.23 56.21 46.27
CA TRP A 76 -35.24 56.51 47.30
C TRP A 76 -36.60 56.86 46.69
N ASP A 77 -36.59 57.69 45.65
CA ASP A 77 -37.78 58.06 44.87
C ASP A 77 -38.33 56.86 44.09
N TRP A 78 -37.46 56.07 43.45
CA TRP A 78 -37.86 54.88 42.69
C TRP A 78 -38.52 53.80 43.56
N VAL A 79 -38.07 53.63 44.80
CA VAL A 79 -38.68 52.71 45.78
C VAL A 79 -39.98 53.30 46.38
N GLY A 80 -40.26 54.60 46.19
CA GLY A 80 -41.46 55.28 46.68
C GLY A 80 -41.44 55.57 48.18
N LEU A 81 -40.26 55.80 48.75
CA LEU A 81 -40.07 56.08 50.18
C LEU A 81 -40.41 57.54 50.52
N ASP A 82 -40.60 57.84 51.82
CA ASP A 82 -41.05 59.16 52.30
C ASP A 82 -40.25 60.33 51.68
N PRO A 83 -40.89 61.21 50.87
CA PRO A 83 -40.25 62.34 50.21
C PRO A 83 -39.77 63.44 51.18
N ALA A 84 -40.40 63.53 52.36
CA ALA A 84 -40.12 64.56 53.36
C ALA A 84 -38.96 64.18 54.30
N LYS A 85 -38.35 63.00 54.10
CA LYS A 85 -37.21 62.56 54.91
C LYS A 85 -36.09 63.58 54.85
N ARG A 86 -35.71 64.09 56.02
CA ARG A 86 -34.61 65.05 56.17
C ARG A 86 -33.28 64.35 55.92
N VAL A 87 -32.45 64.97 55.08
CA VAL A 87 -31.12 64.49 54.73
C VAL A 87 -30.12 65.63 54.77
N ASN A 88 -28.91 65.30 55.20
CA ASN A 88 -27.80 66.23 55.26
C ASN A 88 -26.96 66.08 53.99
N VAL A 89 -26.88 67.15 53.20
CA VAL A 89 -26.06 67.20 51.98
C VAL A 89 -24.85 68.09 52.27
N THR A 90 -23.66 67.51 52.23
CA THR A 90 -22.41 68.27 52.37
C THR A 90 -22.09 68.94 51.04
N LEU A 91 -22.02 70.27 51.04
CA LEU A 91 -21.67 71.08 49.88
C LEU A 91 -20.14 71.05 49.64
N PRO A 92 -19.65 71.45 48.45
CA PRO A 92 -18.22 71.42 48.13
C PRO A 92 -17.34 72.28 49.06
N ASN A 93 -17.93 73.27 49.75
CA ASN A 93 -17.27 74.13 50.74
C ASN A 93 -17.19 73.51 52.15
N GLY A 94 -17.67 72.28 52.33
CA GLY A 94 -17.71 71.59 53.63
C GLY A 94 -18.93 71.94 54.50
N GLU A 95 -19.82 72.83 54.05
CA GLU A 95 -21.03 73.18 54.79
C GLU A 95 -22.10 72.09 54.65
N ILE A 96 -22.75 71.75 55.77
CA ILE A 96 -23.83 70.78 55.80
C ILE A 96 -25.16 71.51 55.55
N HIS A 97 -25.73 71.33 54.37
CA HIS A 97 -27.05 71.83 54.03
C HIS A 97 -28.12 70.80 54.39
N ARG A 98 -29.03 71.17 55.30
CA ARG A 98 -30.15 70.30 55.71
C ARG A 98 -31.31 70.49 54.75
N THR A 99 -31.65 69.45 53.99
CA THR A 99 -32.74 69.48 53.00
C THR A 99 -33.62 68.24 53.13
N ILE A 100 -34.61 68.10 52.26
CA ILE A 100 -35.46 66.90 52.14
C ILE A 100 -35.07 66.10 50.90
N MET A 101 -35.30 64.79 50.94
CA MET A 101 -34.87 63.88 49.87
C MET A 101 -35.41 64.26 48.48
N ALA A 102 -36.64 64.77 48.41
CA ALA A 102 -37.26 65.20 47.16
C ALA A 102 -36.52 66.35 46.45
N VAL A 103 -35.81 67.20 47.21
CA VAL A 103 -35.17 68.42 46.68
C VAL A 103 -33.70 68.18 46.30
N VAL A 104 -33.06 67.14 46.85
CA VAL A 104 -31.65 66.78 46.61
C VAL A 104 -31.31 66.71 45.11
N GLN A 105 -32.18 66.12 44.29
CA GLN A 105 -31.93 65.92 42.86
C GLN A 105 -31.91 67.23 42.05
N TYR A 106 -32.55 68.28 42.58
CA TYR A 106 -32.71 69.59 41.95
C TYR A 106 -31.69 70.62 42.45
N MET A 107 -30.87 70.28 43.44
CA MET A 107 -29.83 71.17 43.94
C MET A 107 -28.77 71.44 42.84
N PRO A 108 -28.39 72.71 42.60
CA PRO A 108 -27.48 73.07 41.52
C PRO A 108 -26.09 72.41 41.67
N GLU A 109 -25.58 72.29 42.90
CA GLU A 109 -24.30 71.63 43.15
C GLU A 109 -24.34 70.11 42.91
N VAL A 110 -25.46 69.46 43.23
CA VAL A 110 -25.69 68.04 42.94
C VAL A 110 -25.80 67.81 41.43
N GLN A 111 -26.46 68.70 40.70
CA GLN A 111 -26.56 68.63 39.24
C GLN A 111 -25.21 68.85 38.54
N ARG A 112 -24.38 69.77 39.04
CA ARG A 112 -23.01 69.99 38.54
C ARG A 112 -22.15 68.75 38.74
N ALA A 113 -22.09 68.21 39.96
CA ALA A 113 -21.32 67.00 40.28
C ALA A 113 -21.78 65.81 39.42
N TRP A 114 -23.10 65.65 39.24
CA TRP A 114 -23.66 64.64 38.35
C TRP A 114 -23.27 64.83 36.88
N SER A 115 -23.29 66.06 36.37
CA SER A 115 -22.88 66.33 34.98
C SER A 115 -21.40 66.01 34.73
N VAL A 116 -20.55 66.18 35.76
CA VAL A 116 -19.13 65.82 35.72
C VAL A 116 -18.98 64.31 35.73
N ALA A 117 -19.72 63.59 36.59
CA ALA A 117 -19.75 62.14 36.60
C ALA A 117 -20.22 61.55 35.27
N VAL A 118 -21.36 62.00 34.71
CA VAL A 118 -21.88 61.49 33.43
C VAL A 118 -20.92 61.74 32.28
N ARG A 119 -20.31 62.93 32.20
CA ARG A 119 -19.28 63.22 31.19
C ARG A 119 -18.02 62.38 31.40
N GLY A 120 -17.66 62.12 32.64
CA GLY A 120 -16.59 61.18 32.96
C GLY A 120 -16.88 59.76 32.49
N LEU A 121 -18.15 59.35 32.50
CA LEU A 121 -18.57 57.98 32.17
C LEU A 121 -18.44 57.76 30.68
N LEU A 122 -18.95 58.71 29.91
CA LEU A 122 -18.80 58.75 28.46
C LEU A 122 -17.32 58.84 28.07
N GLY A 123 -16.52 59.64 28.78
CA GLY A 123 -15.07 59.71 28.59
C GLY A 123 -14.36 58.39 28.85
N ALA A 124 -14.71 57.69 29.94
CA ALA A 124 -14.14 56.39 30.28
C ALA A 124 -14.47 55.31 29.25
N ILE A 125 -15.70 55.31 28.71
CA ILE A 125 -16.11 54.41 27.61
C ILE A 125 -15.28 54.69 26.36
N LEU A 126 -15.11 55.96 25.97
CA LEU A 126 -14.35 56.31 24.77
C LEU A 126 -12.86 55.92 24.90
N VAL A 127 -12.25 56.22 26.05
CA VAL A 127 -10.84 55.87 26.33
C VAL A 127 -10.64 54.35 26.35
N SER A 128 -11.53 53.61 27.01
CA SER A 128 -11.40 52.15 27.08
C SER A 128 -11.58 51.52 25.71
N VAL A 129 -12.57 51.94 24.92
CA VAL A 129 -12.80 51.45 23.56
C VAL A 129 -11.60 51.75 22.66
N PHE A 130 -11.05 52.96 22.71
CA PHE A 130 -9.88 53.34 21.92
C PHE A 130 -8.66 52.49 22.23
N LEU A 131 -8.44 52.15 23.51
CA LEU A 131 -7.32 51.33 23.94
C LEU A 131 -7.53 49.84 23.62
N THR A 132 -8.76 49.34 23.72
CA THR A 132 -9.04 47.91 23.56
C THR A 132 -9.31 47.47 22.13
N ILE A 133 -9.78 48.35 21.22
CA ILE A 133 -10.04 47.98 19.82
C ILE A 133 -8.76 47.47 19.12
N PRO A 134 -7.62 48.18 19.15
CA PRO A 134 -6.40 47.71 18.48
C PRO A 134 -5.91 46.39 19.04
N LEU A 135 -5.97 46.22 20.36
CA LEU A 135 -5.59 45.00 21.05
C LEU A 135 -6.50 43.83 20.69
N THR A 136 -7.80 44.08 20.55
CA THR A 136 -8.79 43.08 20.13
C THR A 136 -8.56 42.66 18.68
N ILE A 137 -8.29 43.60 17.78
CA ILE A 137 -7.97 43.31 16.37
C ILE A 137 -6.71 42.43 16.31
N TRP A 138 -5.65 42.80 17.05
CA TRP A 138 -4.43 42.02 17.15
C TRP A 138 -4.67 40.61 17.69
N PHE A 139 -5.45 40.49 18.78
CA PHE A 139 -5.80 39.20 19.39
C PHE A 139 -6.61 38.29 18.46
N VAL A 140 -7.57 38.86 17.72
CA VAL A 140 -8.35 38.10 16.74
C VAL A 140 -7.49 37.64 15.58
N ASP A 141 -6.55 38.46 15.08
CA ASP A 141 -5.64 38.06 14.01
C ASP A 141 -4.72 36.90 14.42
N ILE A 142 -4.08 37.00 15.60
CA ILE A 142 -3.20 35.93 16.10
C ILE A 142 -3.99 34.64 16.38
N SER A 143 -5.20 34.75 16.93
CA SER A 143 -6.08 33.61 17.17
C SER A 143 -6.50 32.93 15.87
N ARG A 144 -6.86 33.70 14.82
CA ARG A 144 -7.18 33.15 13.49
C ARG A 144 -6.00 32.44 12.84
N ARG A 145 -4.80 33.01 12.90
CA ARG A 145 -3.58 32.38 12.36
C ARG A 145 -3.28 31.06 13.05
N ARG A 146 -3.37 31.04 14.39
CA ARG A 146 -3.13 29.84 15.20
C ARG A 146 -4.22 28.79 14.99
N GLY A 147 -5.48 29.19 14.94
CA GLY A 147 -6.61 28.30 14.65
C GLY A 147 -6.49 27.62 13.30
N ARG A 148 -6.14 28.37 12.24
CA ARG A 148 -5.86 27.78 10.91
C ARG A 148 -4.73 26.75 10.93
N SER A 149 -3.67 26.98 11.71
CA SER A 149 -2.55 26.03 11.82
C SER A 149 -2.91 24.73 12.57
N ILE A 150 -3.87 24.78 13.50
CA ILE A 150 -4.34 23.64 14.29
C ILE A 150 -5.37 22.81 13.49
N LEU A 151 -6.18 23.47 12.67
CA LEU A 151 -7.19 22.84 11.81
C LEU A 151 -6.58 22.20 10.54
N GLN A 152 -5.28 22.33 10.31
CA GLN A 152 -4.61 21.60 9.23
C GLN A 152 -4.53 20.12 9.62
N GLU A 153 -5.37 19.30 8.99
CA GLU A 153 -5.27 17.85 9.05
C GLU A 153 -3.91 17.42 8.50
N ARG A 154 -3.07 16.87 9.37
CA ARG A 154 -1.75 16.32 9.00
C ARG A 154 -1.83 14.82 9.01
N HIS A 155 -1.31 14.21 7.95
CA HIS A 155 -1.10 12.77 7.94
C HIS A 155 -0.08 12.39 9.02
N GLU A 156 -0.52 11.65 10.04
CA GLU A 156 0.36 11.27 11.15
C GLU A 156 1.16 10.00 10.84
N ARG A 157 0.54 8.99 10.21
CA ARG A 157 1.14 7.68 9.93
C ARG A 157 0.30 6.85 8.97
N GLY A 158 0.91 5.85 8.35
CA GLY A 158 0.26 4.90 7.45
C GLY A 158 0.45 5.26 5.97
N ALA A 159 -0.25 4.53 5.10
CA ALA A 159 -0.23 4.76 3.67
C ALA A 159 -0.82 6.15 3.34
N MET A 160 -0.17 6.83 2.40
CA MET A 160 -0.61 8.14 1.92
C MET A 160 -0.94 8.03 0.44
N LEU A 161 -2.13 8.48 0.07
CA LEU A 161 -2.46 8.69 -1.34
C LEU A 161 -1.84 10.02 -1.78
N VAL A 162 -1.08 9.99 -2.87
CA VAL A 162 -0.41 11.17 -3.42
C VAL A 162 -0.77 11.31 -4.90
N GLU A 163 -0.64 12.53 -5.42
CA GLU A 163 -0.77 12.77 -6.85
C GLU A 163 0.34 12.07 -7.63
N ARG A 164 0.02 11.65 -8.86
CA ARG A 164 0.94 10.93 -9.75
C ARG A 164 2.28 11.66 -9.94
N GLU A 165 2.24 12.98 -10.13
CA GLU A 165 3.44 13.79 -10.38
C GLU A 165 4.37 13.82 -9.17
N LEU A 166 3.81 13.89 -7.96
CA LEU A 166 4.58 13.84 -6.73
C LEU A 166 5.24 12.46 -6.56
N LEU A 167 4.49 11.37 -6.78
CA LEU A 167 5.06 10.02 -6.72
C LEU A 167 6.18 9.83 -7.75
N LEU A 168 5.98 10.30 -8.98
CA LEU A 168 6.99 10.23 -10.03
C LEU A 168 8.25 11.01 -9.66
N ALA A 169 8.10 12.23 -9.12
CA ALA A 169 9.22 13.07 -8.72
C ALA A 169 10.04 12.42 -7.60
N GLU A 170 9.39 11.94 -6.55
CA GLU A 170 10.03 11.27 -5.40
C GLU A 170 10.80 10.01 -5.84
N VAL A 171 10.16 9.14 -6.63
CA VAL A 171 10.82 7.91 -7.10
C VAL A 171 11.95 8.23 -8.07
N SER A 172 11.78 9.21 -8.96
CA SER A 172 12.82 9.63 -9.90
C SER A 172 14.03 10.21 -9.18
N GLN A 173 13.82 11.04 -8.15
CA GLN A 173 14.89 11.58 -7.32
C GLN A 173 15.64 10.47 -6.58
N HIS A 174 14.91 9.51 -5.99
CA HIS A 174 15.51 8.34 -5.35
C HIS A 174 16.35 7.53 -6.32
N ASN A 175 15.81 7.24 -7.51
CA ASN A 175 16.47 6.46 -8.55
C ASN A 175 17.71 7.16 -9.10
N GLN A 176 17.66 8.48 -9.27
CA GLN A 176 18.81 9.26 -9.72
C GLN A 176 19.95 9.20 -8.69
N ALA A 177 19.66 9.39 -7.40
CA ALA A 177 20.67 9.31 -6.35
C ALA A 177 21.31 7.91 -6.27
N ALA A 178 20.50 6.85 -6.41
CA ALA A 178 20.99 5.48 -6.44
C ALA A 178 21.83 5.18 -7.69
N PHE A 179 21.40 5.64 -8.87
CA PHE A 179 22.16 5.54 -10.12
C PHE A 179 23.51 6.25 -10.03
N GLU A 180 23.56 7.47 -9.50
CA GLU A 180 24.82 8.22 -9.37
C GLU A 180 25.83 7.53 -8.45
N LYS A 181 25.34 6.80 -7.44
CA LYS A 181 26.17 5.98 -6.56
C LYS A 181 26.70 4.75 -7.32
N GLU A 182 25.83 4.02 -7.98
CA GLU A 182 26.20 2.82 -8.74
C GLU A 182 27.13 3.12 -9.92
N ALA A 183 26.89 4.22 -10.63
CA ALA A 183 27.76 4.69 -11.71
C ALA A 183 29.20 4.92 -11.23
N ARG A 184 29.37 5.51 -10.03
CA ARG A 184 30.69 5.72 -9.41
C ARG A 184 31.37 4.41 -8.98
N GLU A 185 30.59 3.41 -8.58
CA GLU A 185 31.11 2.10 -8.18
C GLU A 185 31.50 1.22 -9.38
N CYS A 186 30.68 1.20 -10.43
CA CYS A 186 30.88 0.35 -11.60
C CYS A 186 31.81 0.96 -12.66
N LEU A 187 31.78 2.29 -12.83
CA LEU A 187 32.52 3.01 -13.88
C LEU A 187 33.17 4.28 -13.29
N PRO A 188 34.21 4.14 -12.44
CA PRO A 188 34.79 5.24 -11.68
C PRO A 188 35.44 6.33 -12.56
N ASP A 189 35.87 5.96 -13.76
CA ASP A 189 36.54 6.87 -14.70
C ASP A 189 35.57 7.81 -15.46
N LEU A 190 34.26 7.56 -15.35
CA LEU A 190 33.24 8.30 -16.08
C LEU A 190 32.33 9.07 -15.13
N SER A 191 31.98 10.30 -15.51
CA SER A 191 30.91 11.02 -14.82
C SER A 191 29.55 10.35 -15.08
N PRO A 192 28.57 10.46 -14.16
CA PRO A 192 27.24 9.88 -14.36
C PRO A 192 26.55 10.31 -15.67
N ARG A 193 26.81 11.54 -16.13
CA ARG A 193 26.32 12.05 -17.42
C ARG A 193 26.94 11.32 -18.61
N GLN A 194 28.25 11.04 -18.56
CA GLN A 194 28.93 10.26 -19.59
C GLN A 194 28.45 8.80 -19.59
N VAL A 195 28.19 8.22 -18.41
CA VAL A 195 27.61 6.87 -18.30
C VAL A 195 26.27 6.80 -19.03
N LEU A 196 25.39 7.79 -18.88
CA LEU A 196 24.09 7.83 -19.59
C LEU A 196 24.22 7.95 -21.11
N GLN A 197 25.32 8.50 -21.62
CA GLN A 197 25.59 8.60 -23.06
C GLN A 197 26.13 7.29 -23.65
N LEU A 198 26.55 6.32 -22.81
CA LEU A 198 26.98 5.02 -23.30
C LEU A 198 25.80 4.25 -23.92
N PRO A 199 26.06 3.44 -24.96
CA PRO A 199 25.08 2.50 -25.49
C PRO A 199 24.48 1.63 -24.38
N PHE A 200 23.19 1.32 -24.48
CA PHE A 200 22.47 0.54 -23.47
C PHE A 200 23.18 -0.78 -23.14
N ALA A 201 23.65 -1.51 -24.16
CA ALA A 201 24.37 -2.77 -23.98
C ALA A 201 25.64 -2.60 -23.13
N ALA A 202 26.39 -1.51 -23.33
CA ALA A 202 27.60 -1.22 -22.55
C ALA A 202 27.26 -0.90 -21.09
N ARG A 203 26.20 -0.11 -20.85
CA ARG A 203 25.71 0.16 -19.49
C ARG A 203 25.28 -1.12 -18.78
N LYS A 204 24.48 -1.96 -19.46
CA LYS A 204 24.00 -3.23 -18.91
C LYS A 204 25.15 -4.18 -18.59
N ALA A 205 26.12 -4.31 -19.50
CA ALA A 205 27.32 -5.12 -19.30
C ALA A 205 28.19 -4.63 -18.14
N ALA A 206 28.26 -3.31 -17.91
CA ALA A 206 28.92 -2.71 -16.76
C ALA A 206 28.16 -2.91 -15.43
N GLY A 207 26.99 -3.55 -15.45
CA GLY A 207 26.19 -3.81 -14.25
C GLY A 207 25.29 -2.65 -13.81
N ILE A 208 25.20 -1.59 -14.61
CA ILE A 208 24.30 -0.46 -14.37
C ILE A 208 22.85 -0.92 -14.46
N HIS A 209 22.08 -0.63 -13.42
CA HIS A 209 20.68 -0.97 -13.33
C HIS A 209 19.81 0.01 -14.14
N HIS A 210 18.77 -0.54 -14.78
CA HIS A 210 17.83 0.21 -15.59
C HIS A 210 16.41 -0.11 -15.10
N PRO A 211 15.75 0.82 -14.40
CA PRO A 211 14.46 0.55 -13.77
C PRO A 211 13.41 0.23 -14.83
N TYR A 212 12.54 -0.72 -14.53
CA TYR A 212 11.29 -0.92 -15.28
C TYR A 212 10.31 0.21 -14.97
N ILE A 213 9.29 0.38 -15.80
CA ILE A 213 8.22 1.35 -15.63
C ILE A 213 6.90 0.60 -15.49
N LEU A 214 6.17 0.86 -14.42
CA LEU A 214 4.85 0.31 -14.13
C LEU A 214 3.83 1.45 -14.10
N ALA A 215 2.81 1.39 -14.96
CA ALA A 215 1.77 2.41 -15.08
C ALA A 215 2.33 3.85 -15.23
N GLY A 216 3.46 3.98 -15.92
CA GLY A 216 4.14 5.26 -16.14
C GLY A 216 4.98 5.77 -14.96
N ILE A 217 5.17 4.98 -13.89
CA ILE A 217 6.05 5.27 -12.75
C ILE A 217 7.22 4.27 -12.79
N PRO A 218 8.49 4.72 -12.71
CA PRO A 218 9.61 3.79 -12.64
C PRO A 218 9.57 2.98 -11.34
N PHE A 219 10.02 1.73 -11.38
CA PHE A 219 10.31 0.97 -10.17
C PHE A 219 11.37 1.71 -9.34
N PRO A 220 11.24 1.74 -8.01
CA PRO A 220 12.36 2.17 -7.17
C PRO A 220 13.59 1.29 -7.44
N HIS A 221 14.77 1.89 -7.40
CA HIS A 221 16.02 1.30 -7.87
C HIS A 221 16.25 -0.11 -7.30
N ARG A 222 16.38 -1.11 -8.19
CA ARG A 222 16.57 -2.54 -7.89
C ARG A 222 15.47 -3.16 -7.01
N MET A 223 14.24 -2.67 -7.11
CA MET A 223 13.07 -3.24 -6.41
C MET A 223 12.20 -4.17 -7.25
N GLU A 224 12.53 -4.43 -8.51
CA GLU A 224 11.81 -5.39 -9.36
C GLU A 224 11.74 -6.79 -8.73
N GLN A 225 12.83 -7.20 -8.07
CA GLN A 225 12.93 -8.48 -7.38
C GLN A 225 12.16 -8.53 -6.05
N SER A 226 11.49 -7.44 -5.66
CA SER A 226 10.49 -7.46 -4.58
C SER A 226 9.13 -7.99 -5.07
N HIS A 227 9.06 -8.40 -6.34
CA HIS A 227 7.88 -8.92 -7.02
C HIS A 227 6.78 -7.85 -7.20
N THR A 228 5.80 -8.14 -8.05
CA THR A 228 4.68 -7.24 -8.33
C THR A 228 3.41 -8.06 -8.48
N MET A 229 2.34 -7.58 -7.86
CA MET A 229 1.02 -8.19 -7.98
C MET A 229 0.08 -7.19 -8.64
N LEU A 230 -0.56 -7.61 -9.72
CA LEU A 230 -1.53 -6.83 -10.48
C LEU A 230 -2.92 -7.42 -10.25
N VAL A 231 -3.71 -6.72 -9.42
CA VAL A 231 -5.08 -7.11 -9.10
C VAL A 231 -6.05 -6.21 -9.86
N GLY A 232 -6.92 -6.82 -10.67
CA GLY A 232 -7.91 -6.06 -11.41
C GLY A 232 -8.88 -6.96 -12.16
N THR A 233 -10.15 -6.55 -12.24
CA THR A 233 -11.19 -7.26 -12.99
C THR A 233 -10.93 -7.21 -14.50
N THR A 234 -11.62 -8.06 -15.26
CA THR A 234 -11.56 -8.04 -16.73
C THR A 234 -11.86 -6.65 -17.27
N GLY A 235 -11.02 -6.16 -18.19
CA GLY A 235 -11.17 -4.83 -18.79
C GLY A 235 -10.53 -3.67 -18.00
N SER A 236 -9.93 -3.93 -16.83
CA SER A 236 -9.23 -2.91 -16.02
C SER A 236 -7.89 -2.42 -16.61
N GLY A 237 -7.39 -3.06 -17.67
CA GLY A 237 -6.11 -2.73 -18.30
C GLY A 237 -4.91 -3.58 -17.86
N LYS A 238 -5.11 -4.63 -17.04
CA LYS A 238 -4.05 -5.55 -16.59
C LYS A 238 -3.18 -6.08 -17.74
N THR A 239 -3.80 -6.65 -18.77
CA THR A 239 -3.09 -7.19 -19.95
C THR A 239 -2.31 -6.12 -20.70
N THR A 240 -2.82 -4.88 -20.75
CA THR A 240 -2.11 -3.76 -21.38
C THR A 240 -0.83 -3.41 -20.63
N GLU A 241 -0.89 -3.38 -19.29
CA GLU A 241 0.28 -3.12 -18.45
C GLU A 241 1.29 -4.28 -18.54
N LEU A 242 0.83 -5.53 -18.49
CA LEU A 242 1.69 -6.70 -18.68
C LEU A 242 2.39 -6.68 -20.04
N ARG A 243 1.69 -6.35 -21.13
CA ARG A 243 2.30 -6.17 -22.46
C ARG A 243 3.34 -5.05 -22.48
N SER A 244 3.11 -3.95 -21.77
CA SER A 244 4.10 -2.88 -21.59
C SER A 244 5.38 -3.39 -20.91
N LEU A 245 5.24 -4.22 -19.86
CA LEU A 245 6.38 -4.84 -19.18
C LEU A 245 7.13 -5.83 -20.09
N VAL A 246 6.42 -6.67 -20.85
CA VAL A 246 7.07 -7.59 -21.82
C VAL A 246 7.84 -6.82 -22.89
N LYS A 247 7.28 -5.72 -23.41
CA LYS A 247 7.99 -4.84 -24.34
C LYS A 247 9.29 -4.30 -23.71
N GLN A 248 9.22 -3.86 -22.46
CA GLN A 248 10.38 -3.39 -21.71
C GLN A 248 11.44 -4.49 -21.48
N MET A 249 11.01 -5.74 -21.26
CA MET A 249 11.92 -6.90 -21.17
C MET A 249 12.66 -7.12 -22.49
N ARG A 250 11.97 -6.99 -23.64
CA ARG A 250 12.59 -7.08 -24.97
C ARG A 250 13.61 -5.98 -25.22
N GLU A 251 13.23 -4.72 -24.97
CA GLU A 251 14.13 -3.57 -25.12
C GLU A 251 15.38 -3.70 -24.25
N ARG A 252 15.22 -4.25 -23.05
CA ARG A 252 16.32 -4.49 -22.13
C ARG A 252 17.07 -5.78 -22.40
N GLN A 253 16.60 -6.63 -23.31
CA GLN A 253 17.15 -7.96 -23.57
C GLN A 253 17.20 -8.84 -22.31
N ASP A 254 16.20 -8.73 -21.44
CA ASP A 254 16.04 -9.56 -20.25
C ASP A 254 15.24 -10.82 -20.59
N SER A 255 15.57 -11.93 -19.91
CA SER A 255 14.88 -13.20 -20.13
C SER A 255 13.63 -13.30 -19.27
N ALA A 256 12.61 -14.00 -19.78
CA ALA A 256 11.37 -14.21 -19.06
C ALA A 256 10.79 -15.61 -19.28
N VAL A 257 10.12 -16.14 -18.26
CA VAL A 257 9.19 -17.27 -18.36
C VAL A 257 7.80 -16.70 -18.21
N ILE A 258 6.96 -16.85 -19.23
CA ILE A 258 5.64 -16.24 -19.30
C ILE A 258 4.59 -17.34 -19.36
N PHE A 259 3.70 -17.39 -18.37
CA PHE A 259 2.45 -18.11 -18.46
C PHE A 259 1.40 -17.26 -19.18
N ASP A 260 1.09 -17.64 -20.41
CA ASP A 260 0.14 -16.96 -21.31
C ASP A 260 -1.14 -17.80 -21.47
N LEU A 261 -2.19 -17.38 -20.76
CA LEU A 261 -3.49 -18.06 -20.77
C LEU A 261 -4.28 -17.82 -22.07
N THR A 262 -4.00 -16.73 -22.78
CA THR A 262 -4.83 -16.26 -23.90
C THR A 262 -4.14 -16.34 -25.26
N GLY A 263 -2.83 -16.56 -25.28
CA GLY A 263 -1.97 -16.47 -26.48
C GLY A 263 -1.62 -15.02 -26.86
N ALA A 264 -2.08 -14.04 -26.07
CA ALA A 264 -1.97 -12.62 -26.36
C ALA A 264 -0.53 -12.08 -26.33
N TYR A 265 0.39 -12.75 -25.62
CA TYR A 265 1.79 -12.39 -25.55
C TYR A 265 2.59 -13.11 -26.63
N VAL A 266 2.27 -14.37 -26.91
CA VAL A 266 2.85 -15.10 -28.05
C VAL A 266 2.55 -14.39 -29.37
N GLU A 267 1.30 -14.02 -29.62
CA GLU A 267 0.90 -13.31 -30.83
C GLU A 267 1.70 -12.00 -31.03
N ALA A 268 1.92 -11.25 -29.97
CA ALA A 268 2.54 -9.93 -30.03
C ALA A 268 4.07 -9.96 -30.02
N PHE A 269 4.70 -10.95 -29.37
CA PHE A 269 6.12 -10.89 -29.04
C PHE A 269 6.94 -12.11 -29.44
N TYR A 270 6.34 -13.21 -29.89
CA TYR A 270 7.08 -14.42 -30.20
C TYR A 270 8.02 -14.22 -31.40
N ASP A 271 9.26 -14.64 -31.22
CA ASP A 271 10.30 -14.67 -32.24
C ASP A 271 10.95 -16.07 -32.30
N PRO A 272 10.76 -16.82 -33.41
CA PRO A 272 11.23 -18.20 -33.52
C PRO A 272 12.76 -18.31 -33.48
N GLU A 273 13.51 -17.23 -33.68
CA GLU A 273 14.97 -17.29 -33.60
C GLU A 273 15.47 -17.38 -32.17
N ARG A 274 14.70 -16.92 -31.17
CA ARG A 274 15.18 -16.79 -29.78
C ARG A 274 14.23 -17.30 -28.70
N ASP A 275 12.97 -17.53 -29.03
CA ASP A 275 11.95 -17.89 -28.06
C ASP A 275 11.51 -19.34 -28.20
N THR A 276 11.00 -19.89 -27.10
CA THR A 276 10.48 -21.25 -27.04
C THR A 276 9.03 -21.22 -26.59
N ILE A 277 8.16 -22.01 -27.24
CA ILE A 277 6.78 -22.21 -26.82
C ILE A 277 6.66 -23.62 -26.24
N LEU A 278 6.15 -23.72 -25.02
CA LEU A 278 5.73 -24.97 -24.40
C LEU A 278 4.21 -25.02 -24.35
N ASN A 279 3.64 -25.83 -25.23
CA ASN A 279 2.22 -26.11 -25.31
C ASN A 279 2.02 -27.43 -26.08
N PRO A 280 1.48 -28.49 -25.45
CA PRO A 280 1.32 -29.79 -26.10
C PRO A 280 0.49 -29.76 -27.40
N MET A 281 -0.37 -28.75 -27.56
CA MET A 281 -1.25 -28.60 -28.73
C MET A 281 -0.68 -27.65 -29.80
N ASP A 282 0.50 -27.06 -29.56
CA ASP A 282 1.17 -26.19 -30.53
C ASP A 282 2.24 -26.97 -31.32
N ARG A 283 2.17 -26.90 -32.66
CA ARG A 283 3.14 -27.56 -33.56
C ARG A 283 4.59 -27.12 -33.35
N ARG A 284 4.81 -25.94 -32.76
CA ARG A 284 6.13 -25.38 -32.48
C ARG A 284 6.71 -25.88 -31.16
N CYS A 285 5.94 -26.64 -30.37
CA CYS A 285 6.41 -27.18 -29.11
C CYS A 285 7.59 -28.13 -29.36
N PRO A 286 8.74 -27.93 -28.68
CA PRO A 286 9.84 -28.87 -28.78
C PRO A 286 9.51 -30.18 -28.05
N ALA A 287 10.32 -31.20 -28.30
CA ALA A 287 10.24 -32.48 -27.60
C ALA A 287 10.77 -32.31 -26.16
N TRP A 288 9.86 -32.11 -25.22
CA TRP A 288 10.16 -32.06 -23.79
C TRP A 288 9.78 -33.37 -23.12
N SER A 289 10.66 -33.89 -22.27
CA SER A 289 10.35 -35.02 -21.40
C SER A 289 10.68 -34.71 -19.96
N ILE A 290 9.95 -35.32 -19.02
CA ILE A 290 10.26 -35.22 -17.60
C ILE A 290 11.71 -35.60 -17.30
N PHE A 291 12.25 -36.57 -18.04
CA PHE A 291 13.63 -37.04 -17.91
C PHE A 291 14.67 -36.05 -18.44
N SER A 292 14.26 -35.06 -19.26
CA SER A 292 15.14 -33.97 -19.71
C SER A 292 15.42 -32.96 -18.59
N ASP A 293 14.55 -32.91 -17.58
CA ASP A 293 14.65 -31.97 -16.47
C ASP A 293 14.97 -32.65 -15.14
N CYS A 294 14.51 -33.88 -14.90
CA CYS A 294 14.72 -34.60 -13.64
C CYS A 294 15.65 -35.80 -13.85
N CYS A 295 16.69 -35.89 -13.02
CA CYS A 295 17.68 -36.98 -13.06
C CYS A 295 17.90 -37.66 -11.70
N THR A 296 17.43 -37.05 -10.62
CA THR A 296 17.58 -37.55 -9.25
C THR A 296 16.23 -37.79 -8.60
N HIS A 297 16.19 -38.67 -7.60
CA HIS A 297 14.97 -38.96 -6.84
C HIS A 297 14.31 -37.68 -6.31
N SER A 298 15.10 -36.76 -5.73
CA SER A 298 14.60 -35.48 -5.21
C SER A 298 13.96 -34.57 -6.27
N GLU A 299 14.51 -34.55 -7.50
CA GLU A 299 13.93 -33.77 -8.60
C GLU A 299 12.61 -34.39 -9.09
N PHE A 300 12.52 -35.72 -9.13
CA PHE A 300 11.24 -36.38 -9.40
C PHE A 300 10.23 -36.13 -8.28
N THR A 301 10.65 -36.09 -7.01
CA THR A 301 9.78 -35.73 -5.88
C THR A 301 9.20 -34.32 -6.05
N ALA A 302 10.05 -33.33 -6.36
CA ALA A 302 9.60 -31.96 -6.59
C ALA A 302 8.63 -31.87 -7.79
N ALA A 303 8.97 -32.52 -8.91
CA ALA A 303 8.10 -32.56 -10.08
C ALA A 303 6.76 -33.26 -9.80
N ALA A 304 6.76 -34.34 -9.04
CA ALA A 304 5.54 -35.07 -8.67
C ALA A 304 4.59 -34.21 -7.82
N ALA A 305 5.14 -33.38 -6.92
CA ALA A 305 4.35 -32.46 -6.11
C ALA A 305 3.61 -31.42 -6.95
N ALA A 306 4.24 -30.90 -8.01
CA ALA A 306 3.63 -29.94 -8.92
C ALA A 306 2.68 -30.60 -9.96
N LEU A 307 3.03 -31.79 -10.46
CA LEU A 307 2.25 -32.50 -11.47
C LEU A 307 0.97 -33.11 -10.89
N ILE A 308 1.02 -33.62 -9.66
CA ILE A 308 -0.11 -34.26 -8.98
C ILE A 308 -0.45 -33.40 -7.76
N PRO A 309 -1.32 -32.38 -7.91
CA PRO A 309 -1.62 -31.45 -6.81
C PRO A 309 -2.37 -32.16 -5.68
N SER A 310 -2.19 -31.65 -4.46
CA SER A 310 -3.03 -32.00 -3.30
C SER A 310 -4.10 -30.91 -3.16
N ASP A 311 -5.36 -31.28 -3.00
CA ASP A 311 -6.40 -30.34 -2.62
C ASP A 311 -5.99 -29.76 -1.25
N GLY A 312 -5.78 -28.43 -1.16
CA GLY A 312 -5.18 -27.73 -0.02
C GLY A 312 -5.90 -27.80 1.33
N GLY A 313 -6.70 -28.85 1.57
CA GLY A 313 -7.24 -29.20 2.87
C GLY A 313 -6.17 -29.69 3.85
N SER A 314 -6.53 -29.74 5.14
CA SER A 314 -5.64 -29.97 6.29
C SER A 314 -4.99 -31.37 6.39
N SER A 315 -5.20 -32.24 5.40
CA SER A 315 -4.54 -33.54 5.30
C SER A 315 -4.24 -33.84 3.83
N GLU A 316 -2.99 -34.08 3.47
CA GLU A 316 -2.67 -34.56 2.12
C GLU A 316 -3.41 -35.89 1.87
N PRO A 317 -4.24 -35.99 0.81
CA PRO A 317 -4.99 -37.20 0.55
C PRO A 317 -4.03 -38.36 0.27
N PHE A 318 -4.19 -39.48 0.99
CA PHE A 318 -3.43 -40.72 0.78
C PHE A 318 -3.25 -41.06 -0.70
N TRP A 319 -4.29 -40.87 -1.52
CA TRP A 319 -4.29 -41.15 -2.95
C TRP A 319 -3.30 -40.30 -3.75
N ALA A 320 -3.17 -39.01 -3.47
CA ALA A 320 -2.24 -38.12 -4.16
C ALA A 320 -0.79 -38.49 -3.81
N LEU A 321 -0.51 -38.73 -2.52
CA LEU A 321 0.80 -39.18 -2.07
C LEU A 321 1.19 -40.53 -2.68
N ALA A 322 0.28 -41.49 -2.67
CA ALA A 322 0.52 -42.79 -3.28
C ALA A 322 0.76 -42.68 -4.80
N ALA A 323 0.03 -41.80 -5.50
CA ALA A 323 0.21 -41.57 -6.94
C ALA A 323 1.56 -40.92 -7.25
N ARG A 324 2.01 -39.98 -6.41
CA ARG A 324 3.37 -39.39 -6.51
C ARG A 324 4.44 -40.44 -6.31
N THR A 325 4.35 -41.26 -5.26
CA THR A 325 5.29 -42.35 -4.99
C THR A 325 5.35 -43.33 -6.16
N LEU A 326 4.19 -43.73 -6.68
CA LEU A 326 4.09 -44.60 -7.84
C LEU A 326 4.81 -44.02 -9.07
N PHE A 327 4.60 -42.74 -9.35
CA PHE A 327 5.24 -42.02 -10.46
C PHE A 327 6.76 -41.90 -10.28
N ILE A 328 7.23 -41.52 -9.08
CA ILE A 328 8.66 -41.34 -8.78
C ILE A 328 9.42 -42.65 -8.95
N GLU A 329 8.95 -43.72 -8.32
CA GLU A 329 9.61 -45.03 -8.40
C GLU A 329 9.61 -45.57 -9.84
N MET A 330 8.53 -45.36 -10.60
CA MET A 330 8.51 -45.73 -12.00
C MET A 330 9.55 -44.93 -12.81
N CYS A 331 9.64 -43.62 -12.62
CA CYS A 331 10.64 -42.80 -13.32
C CYS A 331 12.07 -43.28 -13.02
N VAL A 332 12.39 -43.56 -11.76
CA VAL A 332 13.70 -44.09 -11.37
C VAL A 332 13.98 -45.43 -12.05
N ARG A 333 13.01 -46.34 -12.06
CA ARG A 333 13.14 -47.66 -12.72
C ARG A 333 13.33 -47.58 -14.23
N LEU A 334 12.62 -46.66 -14.88
CA LEU A 334 12.79 -46.41 -16.32
C LEU A 334 14.17 -45.80 -16.61
N GLN A 335 14.65 -44.89 -15.75
CA GLN A 335 15.98 -44.32 -15.87
C GLN A 335 17.10 -45.38 -15.71
N GLU A 336 16.98 -46.30 -14.74
CA GLU A 336 17.90 -47.44 -14.57
C GLU A 336 17.99 -48.34 -15.81
N ARG A 337 16.90 -48.41 -16.59
CA ARG A 337 16.78 -49.23 -17.81
C ARG A 337 17.13 -48.48 -19.09
N GLY A 338 17.41 -47.17 -19.00
CA GLY A 338 17.63 -46.31 -20.16
C GLY A 338 16.37 -45.96 -20.95
N GLU A 339 15.18 -46.21 -20.41
CA GLU A 339 13.87 -45.96 -21.03
C GLU A 339 13.34 -44.56 -20.69
N THR A 340 14.14 -43.52 -20.92
CA THR A 340 13.89 -42.15 -20.43
C THR A 340 13.03 -41.29 -21.37
N THR A 341 11.84 -41.78 -21.72
CA THR A 341 10.88 -41.06 -22.59
C THR A 341 9.49 -40.98 -21.95
N ASN A 342 8.71 -39.96 -22.35
CA ASN A 342 7.30 -39.85 -21.91
C ASN A 342 6.46 -41.03 -22.45
N LEU A 343 6.78 -41.53 -23.66
CA LEU A 343 6.17 -42.72 -24.23
C LEU A 343 6.39 -43.95 -23.33
N ALA A 344 7.63 -44.23 -22.92
CA ALA A 344 7.92 -45.34 -22.02
C ALA A 344 7.18 -45.19 -20.68
N LEU A 345 7.14 -43.99 -20.10
CA LEU A 345 6.35 -43.73 -18.90
C LEU A 345 4.86 -44.02 -19.12
N SER A 346 4.28 -43.59 -20.24
CA SER A 346 2.89 -43.88 -20.59
C SER A 346 2.64 -45.39 -20.72
N GLU A 347 3.48 -46.09 -21.50
CA GLU A 347 3.32 -47.52 -21.77
C GLU A 347 3.45 -48.38 -20.52
N HIS A 348 4.38 -48.03 -19.62
CA HIS A 348 4.71 -48.85 -18.46
C HIS A 348 3.92 -48.50 -17.20
N LEU A 349 3.36 -47.29 -17.10
CA LEU A 349 2.58 -46.86 -15.93
C LEU A 349 1.12 -46.60 -16.24
N MET A 350 0.79 -45.87 -17.31
CA MET A 350 -0.58 -45.42 -17.57
C MET A 350 -1.44 -46.51 -18.19
N THR A 351 -0.89 -47.26 -19.16
CA THR A 351 -1.64 -48.24 -19.97
C THR A 351 -1.26 -49.70 -19.70
N ALA A 352 -0.16 -49.97 -18.99
CA ALA A 352 0.27 -51.32 -18.65
C ALA A 352 -0.78 -52.06 -17.80
N ASP A 353 -0.81 -53.39 -17.87
CA ASP A 353 -1.55 -54.18 -16.88
C ASP A 353 -0.90 -54.07 -15.48
N LEU A 354 -1.69 -54.25 -14.43
CA LEU A 354 -1.21 -54.11 -13.05
C LEU A 354 -0.04 -55.07 -12.73
N LYS A 355 0.00 -56.26 -13.34
CA LYS A 355 1.09 -57.23 -13.10
C LYS A 355 2.41 -56.70 -13.65
N ARG A 356 2.40 -56.05 -14.80
CA ARG A 356 3.56 -55.37 -15.40
C ARG A 356 3.99 -54.20 -14.53
N VAL A 357 3.06 -53.34 -14.11
CA VAL A 357 3.36 -52.21 -13.21
C VAL A 357 4.02 -52.71 -11.92
N HIS A 358 3.42 -53.70 -11.27
CA HIS A 358 3.94 -54.29 -10.03
C HIS A 358 5.35 -54.85 -10.24
N ARG A 359 5.59 -55.62 -11.33
CA ARG A 359 6.92 -56.16 -11.66
C ARG A 359 7.99 -55.07 -11.79
N TYR A 360 7.64 -53.92 -12.35
CA TYR A 360 8.58 -52.78 -12.46
C TYR A 360 8.93 -52.22 -11.08
N LEU A 361 7.97 -52.22 -10.16
CA LEU A 361 8.06 -51.58 -8.86
C LEU A 361 8.41 -52.55 -7.72
N GLN A 362 8.74 -53.80 -8.03
CA GLN A 362 9.17 -54.77 -7.05
C GLN A 362 10.38 -54.28 -6.25
N ASN A 363 10.36 -54.55 -4.94
CA ASN A 363 11.39 -54.13 -3.98
C ASN A 363 11.59 -52.61 -3.91
N THR A 364 10.54 -51.83 -4.19
CA THR A 364 10.52 -50.37 -3.97
C THR A 364 9.51 -50.02 -2.87
N ILE A 365 9.48 -48.75 -2.44
CA ILE A 365 8.44 -48.26 -1.54
C ILE A 365 7.03 -48.30 -2.16
N ALA A 366 6.93 -48.41 -3.50
CA ALA A 366 5.66 -48.54 -4.22
C ALA A 366 5.21 -50.01 -4.39
N ASP A 367 6.00 -50.99 -3.93
CA ASP A 367 5.68 -52.42 -4.04
C ASP A 367 4.33 -52.76 -3.37
N PRO A 368 4.06 -52.37 -2.10
CA PRO A 368 2.77 -52.66 -1.47
C PRO A 368 1.60 -51.91 -2.12
N LEU A 369 1.87 -50.78 -2.78
CA LEU A 369 0.85 -49.97 -3.45
C LEU A 369 0.35 -50.61 -4.76
N THR A 370 1.10 -51.57 -5.29
CA THR A 370 0.83 -52.22 -6.57
C THR A 370 0.64 -53.73 -6.45
N ALA A 371 0.62 -54.26 -5.22
CA ALA A 371 0.43 -55.67 -4.94
C ALA A 371 -0.87 -56.20 -5.58
N PRO A 372 -0.86 -57.37 -6.25
CA PRO A 372 -2.05 -57.96 -6.86
C PRO A 372 -3.21 -58.17 -5.88
N GLU A 373 -2.92 -58.42 -4.61
CA GLU A 373 -3.88 -58.57 -3.51
C GLU A 373 -4.66 -57.27 -3.25
N ALA A 374 -4.05 -56.12 -3.56
CA ALA A 374 -4.61 -54.79 -3.39
C ALA A 374 -5.02 -54.13 -4.74
N ALA A 375 -5.38 -54.93 -5.75
CA ALA A 375 -5.61 -54.46 -7.12
C ALA A 375 -6.57 -53.24 -7.23
N ARG A 376 -7.68 -53.21 -6.47
CA ARG A 376 -8.61 -52.07 -6.50
C ARG A 376 -7.97 -50.77 -6.01
N MET A 377 -7.10 -50.85 -5.01
CA MET A 377 -6.36 -49.71 -4.48
C MET A 377 -5.35 -49.22 -5.52
N ALA A 378 -4.57 -50.13 -6.10
CA ALA A 378 -3.58 -49.80 -7.13
C ALA A 378 -4.21 -49.13 -8.36
N GLU A 379 -5.35 -49.64 -8.83
CA GLU A 379 -6.11 -49.02 -9.93
C GLU A 379 -6.63 -47.62 -9.58
N SER A 380 -7.09 -47.42 -8.33
CA SER A 380 -7.55 -46.11 -7.86
C SER A 380 -6.40 -45.09 -7.76
N ILE A 381 -5.24 -45.50 -7.24
CA ILE A 381 -4.02 -44.67 -7.20
C ILE A 381 -3.59 -44.30 -8.63
N ARG A 382 -3.58 -45.28 -9.54
CA ARG A 382 -3.23 -45.03 -10.95
C ARG A 382 -4.23 -44.13 -11.65
N ALA A 383 -5.52 -44.21 -11.33
CA ALA A 383 -6.53 -43.30 -11.87
C ALA A 383 -6.24 -41.84 -11.47
N VAL A 384 -5.79 -41.60 -10.24
CA VAL A 384 -5.35 -40.27 -9.77
C VAL A 384 -4.13 -39.79 -10.56
N PHE A 385 -3.14 -40.66 -10.78
CA PHE A 385 -1.99 -40.33 -11.63
C PHE A 385 -2.43 -39.99 -13.06
N ASN A 386 -3.21 -40.86 -13.70
CA ASN A 386 -3.64 -40.70 -15.09
C ASN A 386 -4.46 -39.42 -15.30
N THR A 387 -5.33 -39.06 -14.36
CA THR A 387 -6.15 -37.83 -14.46
C THR A 387 -5.29 -36.57 -14.62
N ASN A 388 -4.14 -36.51 -13.92
CA ASN A 388 -3.26 -35.35 -13.93
C ASN A 388 -2.13 -35.45 -14.98
N ALA A 389 -1.58 -36.65 -15.19
CA ALA A 389 -0.38 -36.86 -16.00
C ALA A 389 -0.67 -37.29 -17.45
N GLN A 390 -1.92 -37.58 -17.82
CA GLN A 390 -2.28 -38.01 -19.19
C GLN A 390 -1.79 -37.05 -20.29
N VAL A 391 -1.64 -35.76 -19.96
CA VAL A 391 -1.13 -34.74 -20.88
C VAL A 391 0.28 -35.06 -21.40
N LEU A 392 1.10 -35.79 -20.62
CA LEU A 392 2.45 -36.20 -21.04
C LEU A 392 2.45 -37.04 -22.32
N ARG A 393 1.34 -37.72 -22.63
CA ARG A 393 1.16 -38.55 -23.83
C ARG A 393 0.98 -37.75 -25.11
N PHE A 394 0.63 -36.47 -24.99
CA PHE A 394 0.41 -35.58 -26.13
C PHE A 394 1.63 -34.72 -26.46
N LEU A 395 2.71 -34.86 -25.68
CA LEU A 395 3.95 -34.16 -25.97
C LEU A 395 4.65 -34.79 -27.20
N PRO A 396 5.35 -33.99 -28.01
CA PRO A 396 6.08 -34.51 -29.16
C PRO A 396 7.21 -35.45 -28.73
N ASP A 397 7.25 -36.65 -29.29
CA ASP A 397 8.40 -37.56 -29.16
C ASP A 397 9.54 -37.20 -30.14
N GLU A 398 9.19 -36.55 -31.25
CA GLU A 398 10.11 -36.13 -32.31
C GLU A 398 10.37 -34.61 -32.27
N GLY A 399 11.54 -34.19 -32.76
CA GLY A 399 11.94 -32.79 -32.82
C GLY A 399 13.14 -32.44 -31.92
N PRO A 400 13.49 -31.15 -31.80
CA PRO A 400 14.59 -30.73 -30.94
C PRO A 400 14.25 -31.03 -29.49
N ARG A 401 15.15 -31.73 -28.80
CA ARG A 401 15.03 -31.98 -27.36
C ARG A 401 15.12 -30.66 -26.60
N PHE A 402 14.26 -30.49 -25.61
CA PHE A 402 14.24 -29.29 -24.77
C PHE A 402 14.27 -29.65 -23.29
N SER A 403 15.05 -28.88 -22.54
CA SER A 403 15.17 -28.97 -21.08
C SER A 403 14.98 -27.58 -20.49
N ILE A 404 14.02 -27.43 -19.58
CA ILE A 404 13.76 -26.16 -18.88
C ILE A 404 14.96 -25.83 -17.98
N ARG A 405 15.57 -26.83 -17.36
CA ARG A 405 16.80 -26.73 -16.57
C ARG A 405 17.91 -26.10 -17.39
N GLU A 406 18.22 -26.69 -18.54
CA GLU A 406 19.27 -26.17 -19.41
C GLU A 406 18.92 -24.78 -19.95
N TRP A 407 17.66 -24.55 -20.29
CA TRP A 407 17.21 -23.23 -20.71
C TRP A 407 17.40 -22.20 -19.60
N ILE A 408 17.02 -22.48 -18.34
CA ILE A 408 17.13 -21.54 -17.21
C ILE A 408 18.57 -21.26 -16.82
N THR A 409 19.40 -22.31 -16.71
CA THR A 409 20.77 -22.22 -16.18
C THR A 409 21.83 -21.93 -17.24
N GLY A 410 21.54 -22.24 -18.50
CA GLY A 410 22.43 -22.04 -19.62
C GLY A 410 22.44 -20.61 -20.18
N GLU A 411 23.27 -20.41 -21.20
CA GLU A 411 23.31 -19.17 -21.96
C GLU A 411 22.10 -19.07 -22.90
N LYS A 412 21.37 -17.96 -22.81
CA LYS A 412 20.19 -17.68 -23.62
C LYS A 412 20.53 -16.59 -24.64
N LYS A 413 19.81 -16.56 -25.75
CA LYS A 413 19.88 -15.40 -26.64
C LYS A 413 19.36 -14.16 -25.88
N PRO A 414 19.95 -12.98 -26.11
CA PRO A 414 19.50 -11.76 -25.44
C PRO A 414 18.00 -11.53 -25.63
N GLY A 415 17.29 -11.35 -24.53
CA GLY A 415 15.84 -11.14 -24.54
C GLY A 415 14.99 -12.39 -24.77
N SER A 416 15.55 -13.62 -24.76
CA SER A 416 14.78 -14.86 -24.93
C SER A 416 13.64 -15.01 -23.92
N ILE A 417 12.48 -15.45 -24.40
CA ILE A 417 11.30 -15.74 -23.58
C ILE A 417 10.88 -17.20 -23.76
N LEU A 418 10.61 -17.87 -22.65
CA LEU A 418 9.94 -19.16 -22.58
C LEU A 418 8.44 -18.92 -22.37
N PHE A 419 7.64 -19.15 -23.40
CA PHE A 419 6.19 -19.01 -23.36
C PHE A 419 5.57 -20.36 -22.98
N ILE A 420 4.97 -20.43 -21.80
CA ILE A 420 4.14 -21.56 -21.37
C ILE A 420 2.71 -21.16 -21.66
N THR A 421 2.11 -21.79 -22.67
CA THR A 421 0.81 -21.33 -23.20
C THR A 421 -0.24 -22.42 -23.18
N SER A 422 -1.48 -22.00 -23.14
CA SER A 422 -2.64 -22.86 -23.35
C SER A 422 -3.78 -22.00 -23.89
N ASN A 423 -4.83 -22.64 -24.41
CA ASN A 423 -6.11 -21.99 -24.66
C ASN A 423 -7.14 -22.46 -23.61
N TYR A 424 -8.28 -21.79 -23.55
CA TYR A 424 -9.35 -22.11 -22.58
C TYR A 424 -9.91 -23.53 -22.69
N VAL A 425 -9.90 -24.12 -23.90
CA VAL A 425 -10.44 -25.48 -24.14
C VAL A 425 -9.48 -26.54 -23.60
N ASP A 426 -8.18 -26.30 -23.75
CA ASP A 426 -7.13 -27.25 -23.36
C ASP A 426 -6.71 -27.08 -21.90
N MET A 427 -7.05 -25.95 -21.26
CA MET A 427 -6.68 -25.66 -19.87
C MET A 427 -7.00 -26.80 -18.90
N PRO A 428 -8.21 -27.40 -18.88
CA PRO A 428 -8.52 -28.50 -17.96
C PRO A 428 -7.58 -29.71 -18.08
N MET A 429 -7.07 -29.97 -19.29
CA MET A 429 -6.14 -31.07 -19.56
C MET A 429 -4.68 -30.66 -19.27
N ASN A 430 -4.31 -29.43 -19.63
CA ASN A 430 -2.92 -28.98 -19.57
C ASN A 430 -2.52 -28.41 -18.20
N ARG A 431 -3.47 -28.03 -17.34
CA ARG A 431 -3.23 -27.29 -16.08
C ARG A 431 -2.09 -27.88 -15.25
N ALA A 432 -2.08 -29.20 -15.06
CA ALA A 432 -1.04 -29.92 -14.30
C ALA A 432 0.36 -29.77 -14.92
N LEU A 433 0.49 -29.92 -16.24
CA LEU A 433 1.76 -29.79 -16.94
C LEU A 433 2.26 -28.34 -17.00
N LEU A 434 1.36 -27.38 -17.21
CA LEU A 434 1.72 -25.95 -17.19
C LEU A 434 2.21 -25.55 -15.79
N THR A 435 1.55 -26.05 -14.74
CA THR A 435 1.97 -25.88 -13.34
C THR A 435 3.36 -26.47 -13.13
N LEU A 436 3.60 -27.70 -13.59
CA LEU A 436 4.90 -28.37 -13.52
C LEU A 436 6.01 -27.58 -14.22
N TRP A 437 5.79 -27.09 -15.44
CA TRP A 437 6.81 -26.35 -16.18
C TRP A 437 7.19 -25.03 -15.50
N MET A 438 6.20 -24.30 -14.96
CA MET A 438 6.46 -23.09 -14.17
C MET A 438 7.23 -23.42 -12.88
N ASP A 439 6.84 -24.49 -12.18
CA ASP A 439 7.46 -24.92 -10.93
C ASP A 439 8.93 -25.35 -11.15
N LEU A 440 9.19 -26.14 -12.19
CA LEU A 440 10.54 -26.49 -12.63
C LEU A 440 11.36 -25.24 -12.89
N ALA A 441 10.85 -24.29 -13.68
CA ALA A 441 11.59 -23.09 -14.03
C ALA A 441 12.00 -22.26 -12.81
N ILE A 442 11.10 -22.11 -11.83
CA ILE A 442 11.38 -21.38 -10.57
C ILE A 442 12.40 -22.14 -9.73
N ASN A 443 12.22 -23.44 -9.51
CA ASN A 443 13.15 -24.26 -8.74
C ASN A 443 14.56 -24.26 -9.35
N ARG A 444 14.67 -24.31 -10.69
CA ARG A 444 15.96 -24.27 -11.39
C ARG A 444 16.67 -22.92 -11.28
N LEU A 445 15.95 -21.81 -11.19
CA LEU A 445 16.58 -20.53 -10.89
C LEU A 445 17.25 -20.57 -9.50
N MET A 446 16.60 -21.16 -8.51
CA MET A 446 17.06 -21.19 -7.12
C MET A 446 18.27 -22.10 -6.89
N THR A 447 18.69 -22.90 -7.88
CA THR A 447 19.94 -23.66 -7.83
C THR A 447 21.15 -22.90 -8.39
N MET A 448 20.94 -21.73 -8.99
CA MET A 448 22.01 -20.93 -9.60
C MET A 448 22.82 -20.16 -8.54
N PRO A 449 24.01 -19.62 -8.86
CA PRO A 449 24.76 -18.76 -7.94
C PRO A 449 23.97 -17.51 -7.55
N ARG A 450 24.13 -17.00 -6.33
CA ARG A 450 23.45 -15.78 -5.88
C ARG A 450 23.85 -14.56 -6.72
N THR A 451 22.92 -13.63 -6.91
CA THR A 451 23.18 -12.36 -7.60
C THR A 451 22.21 -11.27 -7.15
N ARG A 452 22.65 -10.01 -7.25
CA ARG A 452 21.81 -8.81 -7.04
C ARG A 452 21.23 -8.26 -8.35
N SER A 453 21.63 -8.83 -9.48
CA SER A 453 21.12 -8.44 -10.79
C SER A 453 19.98 -9.34 -11.19
N LEU A 454 18.98 -8.73 -11.84
CA LEU A 454 17.87 -9.45 -12.43
C LEU A 454 18.37 -10.39 -13.53
N ARG A 455 18.00 -11.66 -13.44
CA ARG A 455 18.34 -12.71 -14.41
C ARG A 455 17.15 -13.12 -15.25
N THR A 456 16.03 -13.40 -14.57
CA THR A 456 14.83 -13.95 -15.21
C THR A 456 13.58 -13.41 -14.54
N TRP A 457 12.65 -12.93 -15.36
CA TRP A 457 11.27 -12.65 -14.94
C TRP A 457 10.41 -13.92 -14.99
N PHE A 458 9.52 -14.08 -14.02
CA PHE A 458 8.41 -15.02 -14.08
C PHE A 458 7.11 -14.23 -14.10
N MET A 459 6.37 -14.31 -15.20
CA MET A 459 5.13 -13.58 -15.38
C MET A 459 3.96 -14.54 -15.47
N PHE A 460 2.93 -14.29 -14.67
CA PHE A 460 1.68 -15.04 -14.65
C PHE A 460 0.56 -14.09 -15.05
N ASP A 461 -0.07 -14.32 -16.22
CA ASP A 461 -1.22 -13.50 -16.64
C ASP A 461 -2.42 -13.67 -15.68
N GLU A 462 -2.67 -14.91 -15.27
CA GLU A 462 -3.65 -15.26 -14.24
C GLU A 462 -3.13 -16.42 -13.37
N LEU A 463 -2.66 -16.11 -12.17
CA LEU A 463 -2.10 -17.10 -11.26
C LEU A 463 -3.13 -18.18 -10.86
N GLY A 464 -4.40 -17.78 -10.66
CA GLY A 464 -5.46 -18.70 -10.26
C GLY A 464 -5.87 -19.72 -11.33
N ALA A 465 -5.35 -19.59 -12.56
CA ALA A 465 -5.63 -20.54 -13.64
C ALA A 465 -4.79 -21.82 -13.54
N LEU A 466 -3.66 -21.80 -12.81
CA LEU A 466 -2.80 -22.96 -12.56
C LEU A 466 -3.22 -23.70 -11.28
N HIS A 467 -2.71 -24.90 -11.07
CA HIS A 467 -2.79 -25.52 -9.74
C HIS A 467 -1.88 -24.77 -8.76
N ARG A 468 -1.99 -25.08 -7.47
CA ARG A 468 -1.06 -24.56 -6.45
C ARG A 468 0.38 -24.88 -6.85
N LEU A 469 1.25 -23.86 -6.93
CA LEU A 469 2.67 -24.03 -7.26
C LEU A 469 3.51 -24.05 -5.97
N PRO A 470 4.06 -25.21 -5.56
CA PRO A 470 4.93 -25.28 -4.38
C PRO A 470 6.14 -24.34 -4.46
N ALA A 471 6.71 -24.14 -5.67
CA ALA A 471 7.87 -23.28 -5.87
C ALA A 471 7.56 -21.78 -5.70
N ILE A 472 6.32 -21.33 -5.87
CA ILE A 472 5.95 -19.91 -5.68
C ILE A 472 6.03 -19.53 -4.20
N GLU A 473 5.56 -20.38 -3.28
CA GLU A 473 5.54 -20.10 -1.85
C GLU A 473 6.94 -19.78 -1.32
N ASN A 474 7.91 -20.62 -1.69
CA ASN A 474 9.32 -20.40 -1.35
C ASN A 474 9.96 -19.33 -2.25
N GLY A 475 9.56 -19.28 -3.51
CA GLY A 475 10.13 -18.41 -4.53
C GLY A 475 9.90 -16.93 -4.27
N LEU A 476 8.73 -16.54 -3.77
CA LEU A 476 8.43 -15.15 -3.39
C LEU A 476 9.31 -14.62 -2.26
N GLN A 477 9.88 -15.50 -1.45
CA GLN A 477 10.80 -15.12 -0.36
C GLN A 477 12.26 -15.18 -0.80
N THR A 478 12.62 -16.17 -1.62
CA THR A 478 14.04 -16.53 -1.84
C THR A 478 14.55 -16.25 -3.25
N ALA A 479 13.69 -16.21 -4.28
CA ALA A 479 14.11 -16.07 -5.69
C ALA A 479 14.88 -14.77 -5.95
N ARG A 480 14.61 -13.72 -5.17
CA ARG A 480 15.37 -12.45 -5.18
C ARG A 480 16.87 -12.67 -5.04
N ALA A 481 17.31 -13.56 -4.15
CA ALA A 481 18.73 -13.84 -3.91
C ALA A 481 19.43 -14.46 -5.13
N PHE A 482 18.66 -15.03 -6.06
CA PHE A 482 19.14 -15.75 -7.24
C PHE A 482 18.92 -15.00 -8.55
N GLY A 483 18.43 -13.76 -8.49
CA GLY A 483 18.15 -12.96 -9.70
C GLY A 483 16.73 -13.10 -10.24
N GLY A 484 15.79 -13.68 -9.50
CA GLY A 484 14.40 -13.82 -9.91
C GLY A 484 13.56 -12.59 -9.56
N ALA A 485 12.61 -12.25 -10.43
CA ALA A 485 11.52 -11.34 -10.13
C ALA A 485 10.21 -11.94 -10.67
N MET A 486 9.09 -11.66 -10.00
CA MET A 486 7.80 -12.26 -10.33
C MET A 486 6.75 -11.18 -10.55
N ILE A 487 5.91 -11.36 -11.55
CA ILE A 487 4.74 -10.52 -11.82
C ILE A 487 3.51 -11.45 -11.78
N LEU A 488 2.62 -11.21 -10.82
CA LEU A 488 1.44 -12.04 -10.55
C LEU A 488 0.18 -11.29 -10.95
N GLY A 489 -0.46 -11.70 -12.03
CA GLY A 489 -1.79 -11.22 -12.42
C GLY A 489 -2.90 -12.00 -11.71
N ILE A 490 -3.86 -11.28 -11.12
CA ILE A 490 -5.00 -11.88 -10.41
C ILE A 490 -6.28 -11.10 -10.75
N HIS A 491 -7.35 -11.83 -11.13
CA HIS A 491 -8.67 -11.23 -11.34
C HIS A 491 -9.49 -11.07 -10.05
N SER A 492 -9.42 -12.05 -9.15
CA SER A 492 -10.14 -12.05 -7.87
C SER A 492 -9.32 -12.76 -6.80
N PHE A 493 -9.29 -12.19 -5.59
CA PHE A 493 -8.67 -12.83 -4.43
C PHE A 493 -9.34 -14.17 -4.07
N GLU A 494 -10.64 -14.31 -4.30
CA GLU A 494 -11.37 -15.55 -4.00
C GLU A 494 -10.82 -16.74 -4.79
N LYS A 495 -10.47 -16.55 -6.07
CA LYS A 495 -9.85 -17.60 -6.88
C LYS A 495 -8.47 -17.99 -6.38
N LEU A 496 -7.72 -17.03 -5.84
CA LEU A 496 -6.43 -17.34 -5.23
C LEU A 496 -6.63 -18.18 -3.96
N VAL A 497 -7.58 -17.78 -3.11
CA VAL A 497 -7.96 -18.50 -1.89
C VAL A 497 -8.48 -19.91 -2.19
N GLU A 498 -9.21 -20.11 -3.29
CA GLU A 498 -9.65 -21.45 -3.72
C GLU A 498 -8.47 -22.37 -4.05
N VAL A 499 -7.41 -21.85 -4.65
CA VAL A 499 -6.25 -22.64 -5.08
C VAL A 499 -5.23 -22.84 -3.96
N TYR A 500 -4.94 -21.80 -3.18
CA TYR A 500 -3.88 -21.81 -2.16
C TYR A 500 -4.42 -21.99 -0.73
N GLY A 501 -5.71 -21.76 -0.51
CA GLY A 501 -6.31 -21.67 0.83
C GLY A 501 -6.22 -20.24 1.40
N GLU A 502 -6.93 -19.99 2.50
CA GLU A 502 -6.95 -18.66 3.14
C GLU A 502 -5.60 -18.29 3.78
N GLN A 503 -4.83 -19.30 4.20
CA GLN A 503 -3.54 -19.14 4.90
C GLN A 503 -2.32 -19.41 4.00
N GLY A 504 -2.54 -19.81 2.75
CA GLY A 504 -1.51 -20.31 1.83
C GLY A 504 -0.99 -19.29 0.84
#